data_AF-A0A7S2I1L7-F1
#
_entry.id   AF-A0A7S2I1L7-F1
#
_cell.length_a   1.000
_cell.length_b   1.000
_cell.length_c   1.000
_cell.angle_alpha   90.00
_cell.angle_beta   90.00
_cell.angle_gamma   90.00
#
_symmetry.space_group_name_H-M   'P 1'
#
loop_
_entity.id
_entity.type
_entity.pdbx_description
1 polymer ?
#
loop_
_entity_poly.entity_id
_entity_poly.type
_entity_poly.pdbx_seq_one_letter_code
_entity_poly.pdbx_strand_id
1 'polypeptide(L)'
;CCSVIVESLGGLLEYFNDWAYVQCAVRGVPFMDATRITFSLIMCANMESVQAALLLNFVFWFGAVGVAAIGALATALVAAALYGAGAAAVGASVGFAIGLVAGAGALGIVNSGVKALLVCWADSPDRLRETHPEFHEALMQKTLAMQ
;
A
#
# COMPACT_ATOMS: atom_id res chain seq x y z
N CYS A 1 19.85 13.21 -15.62
CA CYS A 1 19.67 13.71 -14.24
C CYS A 1 18.31 14.37 -14.03
N CYS A 2 17.91 15.36 -14.84
CA CYS A 2 16.60 15.99 -14.70
C CYS A 2 15.42 15.02 -14.87
N SER A 3 15.50 14.02 -15.76
CA SER A 3 14.42 13.02 -15.94
C SER A 3 14.18 12.16 -14.70
N VAL A 4 15.24 11.64 -14.07
CA VAL A 4 15.15 10.81 -12.86
C VAL A 4 14.63 11.60 -11.65
N ILE A 5 15.05 12.87 -11.53
CA ILE A 5 14.57 13.75 -10.46
C ILE A 5 13.09 14.07 -10.69
N VAL A 6 12.67 14.37 -11.92
CA VAL A 6 11.26 14.62 -12.26
C VAL A 6 10.40 13.39 -12.04
N GLU A 7 10.89 12.19 -12.36
CA GLU A 7 10.15 10.93 -12.18
C GLU A 7 10.02 10.55 -10.70
N SER A 8 11.08 10.76 -9.90
CA SER A 8 11.02 10.58 -8.44
C SER A 8 10.14 11.64 -7.77
N LEU A 9 10.18 12.89 -8.24
CA LEU A 9 9.31 13.96 -7.75
C LEU A 9 7.84 13.71 -8.15
N GLY A 10 7.61 13.17 -9.34
CA GLY A 10 6.31 12.73 -9.84
C GLY A 10 5.72 11.64 -8.95
N GLY A 11 6.49 10.59 -8.65
CA GLY A 11 6.05 9.52 -7.73
C GLY A 11 5.75 10.03 -6.32
N LEU A 12 6.52 11.00 -5.83
CA LEU A 12 6.23 11.65 -4.55
C LEU A 12 4.93 12.47 -4.59
N LEU A 13 4.69 13.20 -5.69
CA LEU A 13 3.47 14.01 -5.88
C LEU A 13 2.22 13.14 -6.00
N GLU A 14 2.30 12.04 -6.76
CA GLU A 14 1.22 11.07 -6.90
C GLU A 14 0.90 10.39 -5.58
N TYR A 15 1.95 10.07 -4.80
CA TYR A 15 1.78 9.60 -3.43
C TYR A 15 1.03 10.62 -2.56
N PHE A 16 1.45 11.89 -2.52
CA PHE A 16 0.73 12.93 -1.78
C PHE A 16 -0.72 13.08 -2.23
N ASN A 17 -0.98 12.97 -3.52
CA ASN A 17 -2.32 13.05 -4.09
C ASN A 17 -3.23 11.93 -3.55
N ASP A 18 -2.71 10.70 -3.49
CA ASP A 18 -3.41 9.53 -2.96
C ASP A 18 -3.80 9.71 -1.48
N TRP A 19 -2.90 10.28 -0.65
CA TRP A 19 -3.22 10.61 0.75
C TRP A 19 -4.23 11.76 0.88
N ALA A 20 -4.13 12.79 0.03
CA ALA A 20 -5.06 13.90 0.02
C ALA A 20 -6.48 13.45 -0.38
N TYR A 21 -6.62 12.51 -1.32
CA TYR A 21 -7.91 11.91 -1.68
C TYR A 21 -8.55 11.14 -0.52
N VAL A 22 -7.77 10.34 0.21
CA VAL A 22 -8.26 9.64 1.41
C VAL A 22 -8.78 10.64 2.44
N GLN A 23 -8.07 11.76 2.63
CA GLN A 23 -8.48 12.81 3.58
C GLN A 23 -9.72 13.58 3.11
N CYS A 24 -9.88 13.80 1.81
CA CYS A 24 -11.13 14.32 1.24
C CYS A 24 -12.29 13.37 1.50
N ALA A 25 -12.08 12.06 1.33
CA ALA A 25 -13.12 11.05 1.53
C ALA A 25 -13.55 10.96 3.01
N VAL A 26 -12.60 11.03 3.95
CA VAL A 26 -12.89 10.93 5.39
C VAL A 26 -13.53 12.22 5.92
N ARG A 27 -12.99 13.40 5.56
CA ARG A 27 -13.41 14.68 6.16
C ARG A 27 -14.43 15.45 5.34
N GLY A 28 -14.61 15.12 4.06
CA GLY A 28 -15.50 15.86 3.15
C GLY A 28 -15.04 17.30 2.84
N VAL A 29 -13.77 17.62 3.08
CA VAL A 29 -13.18 18.95 2.83
C VAL A 29 -12.60 19.06 1.42
N PRO A 30 -12.50 20.27 0.84
CA PRO A 30 -11.90 20.43 -0.49
C PRO A 30 -10.43 20.02 -0.52
N PHE A 31 -9.96 19.57 -1.68
CA PHE A 31 -8.64 18.96 -1.89
C PHE A 31 -7.45 19.79 -1.35
N MET A 32 -7.51 21.11 -1.51
CA MET A 32 -6.45 22.01 -1.02
C MET A 32 -6.36 22.03 0.52
N ASP A 33 -7.49 21.96 1.22
CA ASP A 33 -7.53 21.94 2.68
C ASP A 33 -7.13 20.56 3.21
N ALA A 34 -7.60 19.48 2.57
CA ALA A 34 -7.17 18.11 2.88
C ALA A 34 -5.65 17.94 2.75
N THR A 35 -5.05 18.50 1.69
CA THR A 35 -3.60 18.43 1.45
C THR A 35 -2.82 19.16 2.56
N ARG A 36 -3.28 20.34 2.99
CA ARG A 36 -2.64 21.09 4.09
C ARG A 36 -2.72 20.34 5.42
N ILE A 37 -3.86 19.74 5.72
CA ILE A 37 -4.05 18.92 6.93
C ILE A 37 -3.13 17.70 6.88
N THR A 38 -3.06 17.02 5.75
CA THR A 38 -2.16 15.86 5.54
C THR A 38 -0.69 16.26 5.71
N PHE A 39 -0.29 17.40 5.16
CA PHE A 39 1.07 17.91 5.30
C PHE A 39 1.39 18.26 6.75
N SER A 40 0.47 18.90 7.48
CA SER A 40 0.63 19.17 8.91
C SER A 40 0.72 17.89 9.73
N LEU A 41 -0.07 16.86 9.40
CA LEU A 41 -0.01 15.54 10.04
C LEU A 41 1.35 14.86 9.79
N ILE A 42 1.87 14.87 8.57
CA ILE A 42 3.17 14.28 8.25
C ILE A 42 4.31 15.01 8.97
N MET A 43 4.24 16.35 9.06
CA MET A 43 5.27 17.16 9.72
C MET A 43 5.18 17.11 11.26
N CYS A 44 3.98 17.01 11.83
CA CYS A 44 3.78 16.94 13.29
C CYS A 44 3.90 15.51 13.85
N ALA A 45 3.51 14.47 13.09
CA ALA A 45 3.61 13.07 13.50
C ALA A 45 4.94 12.41 13.09
N ASN A 46 6.02 13.21 12.96
CA ASN A 46 7.43 12.88 12.75
C ASN A 46 7.79 11.42 12.37
N MET A 47 8.36 11.23 11.16
CA MET A 47 9.05 10.03 10.61
C MET A 47 8.35 8.65 10.63
N GLU A 48 7.49 8.34 11.60
CA GLU A 48 6.87 7.02 11.73
C GLU A 48 5.84 6.74 10.64
N SER A 49 5.03 7.74 10.28
CA SER A 49 4.07 7.63 9.17
C SER A 49 4.77 7.40 7.82
N VAL A 50 5.94 8.01 7.63
CA VAL A 50 6.76 7.85 6.43
C VAL A 50 7.40 6.46 6.41
N GLN A 51 7.94 5.99 7.53
CA GLN A 51 8.56 4.67 7.62
C GLN A 51 7.53 3.54 7.45
N ALA A 52 6.37 3.63 8.11
CA ALA A 52 5.29 2.67 7.96
C ALA A 52 4.79 2.62 6.52
N ALA A 53 4.64 3.76 5.86
CA ALA A 53 4.20 3.79 4.48
C ALA A 53 5.25 3.25 3.48
N LEU A 54 6.53 3.50 3.72
CA LEU A 54 7.60 2.94 2.90
C LEU A 54 7.66 1.40 3.06
N LEU A 55 7.56 0.90 4.29
CA LEU A 55 7.51 -0.54 4.60
C LEU A 55 6.28 -1.21 3.98
N LEU A 56 5.11 -0.57 4.07
CA LEU A 56 3.86 -1.05 3.47
C LEU A 56 4.01 -1.20 1.95
N ASN A 57 4.56 -0.20 1.27
CA ASN A 57 4.79 -0.28 -0.17
C ASN A 57 5.68 -1.48 -0.56
N PHE A 58 6.73 -1.76 0.21
CA PHE A 58 7.56 -2.96 -0.01
C PHE A 58 6.79 -4.25 0.25
N VAL A 59 6.04 -4.34 1.35
CA VAL A 59 5.22 -5.52 1.68
C VAL A 59 4.20 -5.81 0.58
N PHE A 60 3.56 -4.78 0.03
CA PHE A 60 2.61 -4.94 -1.07
C PHE A 60 3.29 -5.40 -2.36
N TRP A 61 4.45 -4.86 -2.69
CA TRP A 61 5.23 -5.33 -3.85
C TRP A 61 5.66 -6.79 -3.71
N PHE A 62 6.19 -7.18 -2.55
CA PHE A 62 6.54 -8.58 -2.29
C PHE A 62 5.32 -9.50 -2.28
N GLY A 63 4.19 -9.04 -1.75
CA GLY A 63 2.92 -9.76 -1.80
C GLY A 63 2.42 -9.97 -3.23
N ALA A 64 2.45 -8.93 -4.07
CA ALA A 64 2.02 -9.00 -5.46
C ALA A 64 2.91 -9.94 -6.28
N VAL A 65 4.22 -9.87 -6.09
CA VAL A 65 5.18 -10.80 -6.72
C VAL A 65 4.98 -12.23 -6.22
N GLY A 66 4.66 -12.43 -4.94
CA GLY A 66 4.36 -13.74 -4.38
C GLY A 66 3.14 -14.39 -5.04
N VAL A 67 2.05 -13.65 -5.19
CA VAL A 67 0.85 -14.13 -5.90
C VAL A 67 1.14 -14.40 -7.38
N ALA A 68 1.92 -13.52 -8.02
CA ALA A 68 2.35 -13.70 -9.41
C ALA A 68 3.21 -14.97 -9.60
N ALA A 69 4.13 -15.27 -8.67
CA ALA A 69 4.97 -16.46 -8.70
C ALA A 69 4.15 -17.75 -8.55
N ILE A 70 3.17 -17.77 -7.65
CA ILE A 70 2.24 -18.91 -7.49
C ILE A 70 1.39 -19.09 -8.75
N GLY A 71 0.88 -17.99 -9.33
CA GLY A 71 0.15 -18.00 -10.59
C GLY A 71 0.99 -18.54 -11.75
N ALA A 72 2.26 -18.14 -11.84
CA ALA A 72 3.21 -18.62 -12.84
C ALA A 72 3.49 -20.12 -12.68
N LEU A 73 3.70 -20.61 -11.45
CA LEU A 73 3.93 -22.03 -11.17
C LEU A 73 2.71 -22.89 -11.53
N ALA A 74 1.51 -22.47 -11.11
CA ALA A 74 0.28 -23.22 -11.38
C ALA A 74 0.01 -23.33 -12.89
N THR A 75 0.15 -22.22 -13.63
CA THR A 75 -0.06 -22.20 -15.08
C THR A 75 1.05 -22.92 -15.85
N ALA A 76 2.30 -22.88 -15.38
CA ALA A 76 3.40 -23.63 -15.97
C ALA A 76 3.18 -25.15 -15.88
N LEU A 77 2.71 -25.64 -14.72
CA LEU A 77 2.42 -27.07 -14.52
C LEU A 77 1.27 -27.55 -15.42
N VAL A 78 0.19 -26.76 -15.51
CA VAL A 78 -0.96 -27.08 -16.37
C VAL A 78 -0.56 -27.04 -17.85
N ALA A 79 0.22 -26.03 -18.26
CA ALA A 79 0.68 -25.90 -19.65
C ALA A 79 1.65 -27.03 -20.04
N ALA A 80 2.55 -27.44 -19.14
CA ALA A 80 3.45 -28.56 -19.36
C ALA A 80 2.70 -29.90 -19.50
N ALA A 81 1.65 -30.11 -18.71
CA ALA A 81 0.85 -31.34 -18.75
C ALA A 81 -0.01 -31.45 -20.02
N LEU A 82 -0.51 -30.33 -20.56
CA LEU A 82 -1.42 -30.33 -21.72
C LEU A 82 -0.70 -30.20 -23.06
N TYR A 83 0.37 -29.41 -23.13
CA TYR A 83 0.98 -28.99 -24.40
C TYR A 83 2.49 -29.30 -24.49
N GLY A 84 3.07 -29.95 -23.48
CA GLY A 84 4.49 -30.31 -23.43
C GLY A 84 5.43 -29.17 -23.01
N ALA A 85 6.73 -29.46 -22.93
CA ALA A 85 7.73 -28.59 -22.30
C ALA A 85 7.88 -27.20 -22.96
N GLY A 86 7.61 -27.08 -24.27
CA GLY A 86 7.70 -25.80 -24.99
C GLY A 86 6.61 -24.79 -24.61
N ALA A 87 5.44 -25.25 -24.17
CA ALA A 87 4.33 -24.39 -23.76
C ALA A 87 4.43 -23.93 -22.30
N ALA A 88 5.28 -24.57 -21.49
CA ALA A 88 5.44 -24.24 -20.08
C ALA A 88 5.92 -22.80 -19.85
N ALA A 89 6.85 -22.31 -20.70
CA ALA A 89 7.36 -20.94 -20.61
C ALA A 89 6.28 -19.90 -20.96
N VAL A 90 5.45 -20.18 -21.97
CA VAL A 90 4.33 -19.31 -22.36
C VAL A 90 3.28 -19.30 -21.27
N GLY A 91 2.90 -20.47 -20.75
CA GLY A 91 1.98 -20.61 -19.62
C GLY A 91 2.45 -19.83 -18.39
N ALA A 92 3.72 -19.98 -18.01
CA ALA A 92 4.31 -19.25 -16.88
C ALA A 92 4.22 -17.73 -17.04
N SER A 93 4.53 -17.21 -18.24
CA SER A 93 4.48 -15.76 -18.49
C SER A 93 3.05 -15.19 -18.42
N VAL A 94 2.07 -15.92 -18.94
CA VAL A 94 0.66 -15.53 -18.89
C VAL A 94 0.13 -15.60 -17.46
N GLY A 95 0.44 -16.67 -16.72
CA GLY A 95 0.03 -16.80 -15.32
C GLY A 95 0.71 -15.80 -14.40
N PHE A 96 1.97 -15.43 -14.67
CA PHE A 96 2.65 -14.36 -13.97
C PHE A 96 1.94 -13.02 -14.19
N ALA A 97 1.61 -12.68 -15.44
CA ALA A 97 0.93 -11.43 -15.76
C ALA A 97 -0.45 -11.34 -15.09
N ILE A 98 -1.25 -12.40 -15.17
CA ILE A 98 -2.58 -12.45 -14.54
C ILE A 98 -2.45 -12.40 -13.01
N GLY A 99 -1.54 -13.18 -12.43
CA GLY A 99 -1.30 -13.20 -11.00
C GLY A 99 -0.80 -11.86 -10.46
N LEU A 100 0.04 -11.15 -11.23
CA LEU A 100 0.52 -9.81 -10.88
C LEU A 100 -0.62 -8.79 -10.89
N VAL A 101 -1.48 -8.79 -11.92
CA VAL A 101 -2.63 -7.87 -11.99
C VAL A 101 -3.63 -8.15 -10.87
N ALA A 102 -3.97 -9.41 -10.63
CA ALA A 102 -4.88 -9.79 -9.55
C ALA A 102 -4.30 -9.46 -8.16
N GLY A 103 -3.02 -9.77 -7.94
CA GLY A 103 -2.33 -9.48 -6.68
C GLY A 103 -2.18 -7.99 -6.41
N ALA A 104 -1.75 -7.21 -7.41
CA ALA A 104 -1.61 -5.76 -7.29
C ALA A 104 -2.97 -5.08 -7.06
N GLY A 105 -4.03 -5.53 -7.72
CA GLY A 105 -5.38 -5.00 -7.50
C GLY A 105 -5.89 -5.24 -6.08
N ALA A 106 -5.77 -6.47 -5.58
CA ALA A 106 -6.23 -6.81 -4.22
C ALA A 106 -5.43 -6.07 -3.14
N LEU A 107 -4.10 -6.04 -3.27
CA LEU A 107 -3.22 -5.37 -2.31
C LEU A 107 -3.32 -3.84 -2.39
N GLY A 108 -3.66 -3.29 -3.55
CA GLY A 108 -3.92 -1.86 -3.72
C GLY A 108 -5.08 -1.37 -2.85
N ILE A 109 -6.18 -2.14 -2.79
CA ILE A 109 -7.33 -1.82 -1.93
C ILE A 109 -6.93 -1.82 -0.45
N VAL A 110 -6.16 -2.83 -0.03
CA VAL A 110 -5.67 -2.94 1.35
C VAL A 110 -4.76 -1.76 1.70
N ASN A 111 -3.87 -1.37 0.79
CA ASN A 111 -3.01 -0.20 0.98
C ASN A 111 -3.83 1.07 1.24
N SER A 112 -4.81 1.38 0.40
CA SER A 112 -5.68 2.54 0.58
C SER A 112 -6.48 2.48 1.89
N GLY A 113 -6.97 1.29 2.27
CA GLY A 113 -7.70 1.07 3.52
C GLY A 113 -6.83 1.31 4.76
N VAL A 114 -5.59 0.81 4.77
CA VAL A 114 -4.64 1.03 5.86
C VAL A 114 -4.30 2.51 6.00
N LYS A 115 -4.09 3.22 4.89
CA LYS A 115 -3.87 4.68 4.91
C LYS A 115 -5.05 5.43 5.55
N ALA A 116 -6.28 5.07 5.17
CA ALA A 116 -7.49 5.66 5.75
C ALA A 116 -7.59 5.39 7.26
N LEU A 117 -7.30 4.17 7.69
CA LEU A 117 -7.33 3.79 9.10
C LEU A 117 -6.26 4.52 9.91
N LEU A 118 -5.04 4.66 9.39
CA LEU A 118 -3.97 5.44 10.00
C LEU A 118 -4.31 6.92 10.11
N VAL A 119 -4.94 7.50 9.08
CA VAL A 119 -5.44 8.88 9.12
C VAL A 119 -6.48 9.07 10.21
N CYS A 120 -7.46 8.16 10.31
CA CYS A 120 -8.48 8.20 11.36
C CYS A 120 -7.87 8.07 12.76
N TRP A 121 -6.87 7.18 12.92
CA TRP A 121 -6.16 7.03 14.18
C TRP A 121 -5.37 8.29 14.56
N ALA A 122 -4.64 8.87 13.60
CA ALA A 122 -3.85 10.07 13.82
C ALA A 122 -4.71 11.31 14.16
N ASP A 123 -5.95 11.38 13.66
CA ASP A 123 -6.86 12.50 13.93
C ASP A 123 -7.56 12.41 15.30
N SER A 124 -7.78 11.21 15.84
CA SER A 124 -8.51 11.02 17.10
C SER A 124 -8.11 9.71 17.80
N PRO A 125 -6.91 9.62 18.41
CA PRO A 125 -6.45 8.41 19.07
C PRO A 125 -7.35 8.01 20.26
N ASP A 126 -8.00 8.98 20.91
CA ASP A 126 -8.87 8.78 22.07
C ASP A 126 -10.17 8.06 21.74
N ARG A 127 -10.77 8.32 20.56
CA ARG A 127 -11.99 7.62 20.12
C ARG A 127 -11.74 6.15 19.82
N LEU A 128 -10.54 5.82 19.35
CA LEU A 128 -10.15 4.42 19.15
C LEU A 128 -9.96 3.71 20.49
N ARG A 129 -9.44 4.41 21.50
CA ARG A 129 -9.29 3.89 22.88
C ARG A 129 -10.63 3.55 23.53
N GLU A 130 -11.68 4.32 23.24
CA GLU A 130 -13.04 4.06 23.74
C GLU A 130 -13.75 2.93 23.00
N THR A 131 -13.53 2.79 21.68
CA THR A 131 -14.28 1.85 20.85
C THR A 131 -13.61 0.47 20.76
N HIS A 132 -12.27 0.44 20.68
CA HIS A 132 -11.45 -0.77 20.55
C HIS A 132 -10.11 -0.62 21.31
N PRO A 133 -10.12 -0.75 22.65
CA PRO A 133 -8.94 -0.51 23.49
C PRO A 133 -7.75 -1.43 23.14
N GLU A 134 -8.03 -2.66 22.73
CA GLU A 134 -7.04 -3.67 22.31
C GLU A 134 -6.19 -3.23 21.10
N PHE A 135 -6.80 -2.54 20.13
CA PHE A 135 -6.09 -2.01 18.96
C PHE A 135 -5.25 -0.78 19.32
N HIS A 136 -5.76 0.05 20.23
CA HIS A 136 -5.05 1.24 20.70
C HIS A 136 -3.78 0.85 21.46
N GLU A 137 -3.85 -0.15 22.36
CA GLU A 137 -2.67 -0.66 23.07
C GLU A 137 -1.64 -1.30 22.13
N ALA A 138 -2.10 -2.11 21.16
CA ALA A 138 -1.21 -2.70 20.16
C ALA A 138 -0.50 -1.66 19.29
N LEU A 139 -1.20 -0.59 18.90
CA LEU A 139 -0.61 0.53 18.16
C LEU A 139 0.40 1.27 19.02
N MET A 140 0.03 1.71 20.23
CA MET A 140 0.92 2.41 21.16
C MET A 140 2.18 1.60 21.50
N GLN A 141 2.05 0.29 21.68
CA GLN A 141 3.19 -0.59 21.95
C GLN A 141 4.14 -0.69 20.75
N LYS A 142 3.62 -0.66 19.52
CA LYS A 142 4.44 -0.63 18.30
C LYS A 142 5.15 0.71 18.15
N THR A 143 4.48 1.83 18.44
CA THR A 143 5.06 3.18 18.41
C THR A 143 6.20 3.30 19.44
N LEU A 144 5.99 2.85 20.68
CA LEU A 144 7.00 2.91 21.74
C LEU A 144 8.21 1.99 21.52
N ALA A 145 8.04 0.88 20.80
CA ALA A 145 9.13 -0.04 20.48
C ALA A 145 10.04 0.46 19.33
N MET A 146 9.66 1.55 18.66
CA MET A 146 10.40 2.14 17.53
C MET A 146 11.13 3.45 17.89
N GLN A 147 10.91 4.02 19.09
CA GLN A 147 11.71 5.10 19.67
C GLN A 147 12.96 4.56 20.39
#